data_AF-A0AAV1TFZ5-F1
#
_entry.id   AF-A0AAV1TFZ5-F1
#
_cell.length_a   1.000
_cell.length_b   1.000
_cell.length_c   1.000
_cell.angle_alpha   90.00
_cell.angle_beta   90.00
_cell.angle_gamma   90.00
#
_symmetry.space_group_name_H-M   'P 1'
#
loop_
_entity.id
_entity.type
_entity.pdbx_description
1 polymer ?
#
loop_
_entity_poly.entity_id
_entity_poly.type
_entity_poly.pdbx_seq_one_letter_code
_entity_poly.pdbx_strand_id
1 'polypeptide(L)'
;MNMLDVEEDSFHVTREGYSYLSDSEWEVVGRMIVLMGEPAISGMLESLSRDQQHAAINKFLQSELAVERRKIALLQQLVSHQSMGGPTHMRRSKTLKIDVSRYKGIDEYSILRWFVELEDAIKARRIEGDEMQVTLALSNLTGRAKTWALTVKLHDLNVFESL
;
A
#
# COMPACT_ATOMS: atom_id res chain seq x y z
N MET A 1 -23.83 -12.14 61.49
CA MET A 1 -22.92 -10.99 61.27
C MET A 1 -22.80 -10.83 59.77
N ASN A 2 -23.38 -9.75 59.23
CA ASN A 2 -23.40 -9.39 57.80
C ASN A 2 -21.96 -9.23 57.29
N MET A 3 -21.57 -9.77 56.13
CA MET A 3 -21.90 -9.30 54.77
C MET A 3 -21.59 -7.81 54.63
N LEU A 4 -20.31 -7.52 54.40
CA LEU A 4 -19.91 -6.34 53.65
C LEU A 4 -19.43 -6.89 52.31
N ASP A 5 -20.36 -6.94 51.38
CA ASP A 5 -20.05 -6.85 49.97
C ASP A 5 -19.11 -5.66 49.82
N VAL A 6 -17.85 -5.95 49.52
CA VAL A 6 -17.00 -4.96 48.86
C VAL A 6 -17.66 -4.81 47.51
N GLU A 7 -18.54 -3.83 47.38
CA GLU A 7 -18.93 -3.30 46.09
C GLU A 7 -17.63 -2.90 45.41
N GLU A 8 -17.09 -3.83 44.62
CA GLU A 8 -16.12 -3.56 43.60
C GLU A 8 -16.89 -2.69 42.61
N ASP A 9 -16.91 -1.39 42.94
CA ASP A 9 -17.65 -0.34 42.28
C ASP A 9 -17.26 -0.46 40.81
N SER A 10 -18.18 -1.05 40.07
CA SER A 10 -17.96 -1.55 38.74
C SER A 10 -18.09 -0.31 37.86
N PHE A 11 -17.00 0.47 37.81
CA PHE A 11 -16.86 1.69 37.03
C PHE A 11 -16.79 1.33 35.54
N HIS A 12 -17.87 0.73 35.04
CA HIS A 12 -18.00 0.39 33.65
C HIS A 12 -18.33 1.64 32.86
N VAL A 13 -17.46 1.97 31.91
CA VAL A 13 -17.68 3.08 31.00
C VAL A 13 -18.75 2.65 29.99
N THR A 14 -20.02 2.97 30.30
CA THR A 14 -21.18 2.57 29.47
C THR A 14 -21.50 3.61 28.40
N ARG A 15 -21.95 3.14 27.24
CA ARG A 15 -22.32 4.01 26.10
C ARG A 15 -23.40 5.02 26.46
N GLU A 16 -24.29 4.64 27.37
CA GLU A 16 -25.46 5.41 27.78
C GLU A 16 -25.08 6.70 28.52
N GLY A 17 -24.03 6.65 29.37
CA GLY A 17 -23.50 7.83 30.08
C GLY A 17 -22.82 8.85 29.18
N TYR A 18 -22.46 8.45 27.95
CA TYR A 18 -21.70 9.26 26.99
C TYR A 18 -22.38 9.33 25.62
N SER A 19 -23.71 9.39 25.60
CA SER A 19 -24.53 9.43 24.37
C SER A 19 -24.27 10.64 23.46
N TYR A 20 -23.60 11.68 23.97
CA TYR A 20 -23.16 12.84 23.19
C TYR A 20 -21.88 12.61 22.38
N LEU A 21 -21.13 11.52 22.65
CA LEU A 21 -20.00 11.12 21.84
C LEU A 21 -20.49 10.43 20.56
N SER A 22 -19.93 10.80 19.42
CA SER A 22 -20.18 10.10 18.16
C SER A 22 -19.70 8.64 18.23
N ASP A 23 -20.19 7.78 17.33
CA ASP A 23 -19.80 6.36 17.29
C ASP A 23 -18.30 6.18 17.10
N SER A 24 -17.67 7.04 16.29
CA SER A 24 -16.22 7.03 16.07
C SER A 24 -15.43 7.46 17.31
N GLU A 25 -15.92 8.45 18.06
CA GLU A 25 -15.31 8.87 19.33
C GLU A 25 -15.44 7.78 20.40
N TRP A 26 -16.57 7.08 20.43
CA TRP A 26 -16.77 5.95 21.33
C TRP A 26 -15.85 4.77 21.03
N GLU A 27 -15.64 4.48 19.75
CA GLU A 27 -14.68 3.47 19.32
C GLU A 27 -13.25 3.80 19.79
N VAL A 28 -12.88 5.09 19.74
CA VAL A 28 -11.61 5.58 20.29
C VAL A 28 -11.55 5.39 21.80
N VAL A 29 -12.62 5.67 22.55
CA VAL A 29 -12.69 5.40 24.00
C VAL A 29 -12.44 3.91 24.29
N GLY A 30 -13.06 3.01 23.52
CA GLY A 30 -12.80 1.57 23.63
C GLY A 30 -11.32 1.23 23.42
N ARG A 31 -10.65 1.83 22.43
CA ARG A 31 -9.20 1.65 22.21
C ARG A 31 -8.36 2.24 23.35
N MET A 32 -8.74 3.40 23.88
CA MET A 32 -8.08 4.03 25.03
C MET A 32 -8.18 3.14 26.27
N ILE A 33 -9.33 2.50 26.49
CA ILE A 33 -9.55 1.53 27.58
C ILE A 33 -8.63 0.33 27.42
N VAL A 34 -8.52 -0.24 26.21
CA VAL A 34 -7.61 -1.37 25.96
C VAL A 34 -6.14 -0.99 26.19
N LEU A 35 -5.76 0.25 25.87
CA LEU A 35 -4.37 0.70 25.96
C LEU A 35 -3.95 1.15 27.38
N MET A 36 -4.83 1.83 28.09
CA MET A 36 -4.53 2.52 29.36
C MET A 36 -5.31 1.95 30.57
N GLY A 37 -6.28 1.08 30.33
CA GLY A 37 -7.16 0.50 31.35
C GLY A 37 -8.43 1.31 31.58
N GLU A 38 -9.54 0.60 31.81
CA GLU A 38 -10.85 1.18 32.06
C GLU A 38 -10.89 2.17 33.25
N PRO A 39 -10.26 1.88 34.41
CA PRO A 39 -10.31 2.79 35.56
C PRO A 39 -9.66 4.15 35.29
N ALA A 40 -8.59 4.17 34.48
CA ALA A 40 -7.90 5.40 34.12
C ALA A 40 -8.75 6.27 33.18
N ILE A 41 -9.50 5.62 32.26
CA ILE A 41 -10.38 6.31 31.32
C ILE A 41 -11.66 6.78 32.00
N SER A 42 -12.27 5.98 32.87
CA SER A 42 -13.42 6.40 33.70
C SER A 42 -13.04 7.63 34.53
N GLY A 43 -11.95 7.58 35.29
CA GLY A 43 -11.51 8.74 36.09
C GLY A 43 -11.17 9.97 35.25
N MET A 44 -10.59 9.78 34.05
CA MET A 44 -10.35 10.88 33.11
C MET A 44 -11.67 11.49 32.63
N LEU A 45 -12.63 10.68 32.18
CA LEU A 45 -13.91 11.16 31.67
C LEU A 45 -14.75 11.83 32.76
N GLU A 46 -14.71 11.33 33.99
CA GLU A 46 -15.40 11.94 35.14
C GLU A 46 -14.78 13.28 35.56
N SER A 47 -13.46 13.43 35.41
CA SER A 47 -12.75 14.66 35.77
C SER A 47 -12.83 15.77 34.72
N LEU A 48 -13.10 15.43 33.46
CA LEU A 48 -13.08 16.35 32.32
C LEU A 48 -14.47 16.84 31.95
N SER A 49 -14.59 18.12 31.59
CA SER A 49 -15.82 18.64 30.99
C SER A 49 -16.08 18.01 29.62
N ARG A 50 -17.33 18.05 29.15
CA ARG A 50 -17.72 17.48 27.84
C ARG A 50 -16.80 17.91 26.69
N ASP A 51 -16.51 19.20 26.57
CA ASP A 51 -15.63 19.73 25.51
C ASP A 51 -14.19 19.22 25.66
N GLN A 52 -13.73 19.07 26.90
CA GLN A 52 -12.41 18.52 27.19
C GLN A 52 -12.33 17.02 26.89
N GLN A 53 -13.42 16.26 27.08
CA GLN A 53 -13.48 14.86 26.68
C GLN A 53 -13.36 14.70 25.17
N HIS A 54 -14.13 15.47 24.39
CA HIS A 54 -13.98 15.50 22.93
C HIS A 54 -12.55 15.86 22.53
N ALA A 55 -11.95 16.88 23.17
CA ALA A 55 -10.57 17.27 22.89
C ALA A 55 -9.56 16.17 23.24
N ALA A 56 -9.74 15.47 24.37
CA ALA A 56 -8.87 14.37 24.80
C ALA A 56 -8.94 13.17 23.85
N ILE A 57 -10.15 12.76 23.46
CA ILE A 57 -10.41 11.67 22.51
C ILE A 57 -9.80 12.02 21.14
N ASN A 58 -10.04 13.23 20.64
CA ASN A 58 -9.46 13.67 19.37
C ASN A 58 -7.93 13.77 19.43
N LYS A 59 -7.37 14.22 20.56
CA LYS A 59 -5.92 14.27 20.77
C LYS A 59 -5.31 12.87 20.75
N PHE A 60 -5.98 11.89 21.35
CA PHE A 60 -5.55 10.49 21.27
C PHE A 60 -5.56 10.00 19.81
N LEU A 61 -6.66 10.21 19.08
CA LEU A 61 -6.75 9.84 17.67
C LEU A 61 -5.65 10.49 16.81
N GLN A 62 -5.38 11.78 17.03
CA GLN A 62 -4.30 12.49 16.33
C GLN A 62 -2.92 11.94 16.69
N SER A 63 -2.72 11.52 17.93
CA SER A 63 -1.46 10.90 18.36
C SER A 63 -1.24 9.54 17.69
N GLU A 64 -2.28 8.72 17.58
CA GLU A 64 -2.26 7.42 16.89
C GLU A 64 -1.96 7.63 15.41
N LEU A 65 -2.66 8.57 14.77
CA LEU A 65 -2.45 8.97 13.39
C LEU A 65 -1.03 9.51 13.18
N ALA A 66 -0.48 10.29 14.11
CA ALA A 66 0.89 10.78 14.04
C ALA A 66 1.93 9.65 14.17
N VAL A 67 1.67 8.64 15.00
CA VAL A 67 2.50 7.43 15.10
C VAL A 67 2.50 6.68 13.77
N GLU A 68 1.34 6.46 13.17
CA GLU A 68 1.24 5.79 11.87
C GLU A 68 1.90 6.61 10.75
N ARG A 69 1.70 7.93 10.72
CA ARG A 69 2.42 8.82 9.80
C ARG A 69 3.93 8.74 9.96
N ARG A 70 4.45 8.66 11.20
CA ARG A 70 5.90 8.48 11.44
C ARG A 70 6.39 7.12 10.95
N LYS A 71 5.63 6.03 11.18
CA LYS A 71 5.98 4.71 10.63
C LYS A 71 6.03 4.73 9.11
N ILE A 72 5.04 5.36 8.46
CA ILE A 72 5.02 5.54 7.01
C ILE A 72 6.22 6.37 6.55
N ALA A 73 6.52 7.47 7.23
CA ALA A 73 7.67 8.32 6.91
C ALA A 73 8.99 7.56 7.06
N LEU A 74 9.16 6.74 8.11
CA LEU A 74 10.34 5.89 8.30
C LEU A 74 10.43 4.81 7.23
N LEU A 75 9.33 4.18 6.82
CA LEU A 75 9.33 3.22 5.71
C LEU A 75 9.68 3.90 4.38
N GLN A 76 9.15 5.08 4.12
CA GLN A 76 9.51 5.89 2.95
C GLN A 76 10.97 6.34 2.99
N GLN A 77 11.48 6.67 4.19
CA GLN A 77 12.88 6.98 4.38
C GLN A 77 13.72 5.74 4.12
N LEU A 78 13.41 4.56 4.69
CA LEU A 78 14.09 3.26 4.44
C LEU A 78 14.16 2.91 2.95
N VAL A 79 13.11 3.23 2.19
CA VAL A 79 13.10 3.14 0.72
C VAL A 79 14.01 4.20 0.07
N SER A 80 14.15 5.38 0.69
CA SER A 80 14.97 6.51 0.23
C SER A 80 16.47 6.44 0.63
N HIS A 81 16.88 5.93 1.81
CA HIS A 81 18.32 5.79 2.15
C HIS A 81 18.98 4.57 1.47
N GLN A 82 18.19 3.63 0.92
CA GLN A 82 18.72 2.70 -0.10
C GLN A 82 19.07 3.42 -1.43
N SER A 83 18.73 4.71 -1.57
CA SER A 83 18.82 5.48 -2.81
C SER A 83 19.77 6.69 -2.73
N MET A 84 20.53 6.90 -1.65
CA MET A 84 21.37 8.11 -1.52
C MET A 84 22.86 7.76 -1.43
N GLY A 85 23.47 7.61 -2.60
CA GLY A 85 24.91 7.56 -2.82
C GLY A 85 25.26 7.71 -4.29
N GLY A 86 25.05 8.91 -4.87
CA GLY A 86 25.54 9.27 -6.20
C GLY A 86 24.61 10.23 -6.98
N PRO A 87 25.14 11.26 -7.66
CA PRO A 87 24.33 12.21 -8.41
C PRO A 87 23.76 11.52 -9.66
N THR A 88 22.52 11.89 -10.01
CA THR A 88 21.85 11.52 -11.27
C THR A 88 21.82 10.02 -11.56
N HIS A 89 20.98 9.28 -10.84
CA HIS A 89 20.34 8.13 -11.47
C HIS A 89 18.91 8.07 -10.98
N MET A 90 17.99 8.05 -11.94
CA MET A 90 16.58 7.75 -11.74
C MET A 90 16.43 6.70 -10.65
N ARG A 91 15.58 6.97 -9.65
CA ARG A 91 15.11 5.95 -8.71
C ARG A 91 14.61 4.79 -9.57
N ARG A 92 15.44 3.77 -9.78
CA ARG A 92 15.00 2.50 -10.33
C ARG A 92 14.10 1.94 -9.24
N SER A 93 12.80 2.24 -9.36
CA SER A 93 11.73 1.35 -8.93
C SER A 93 12.26 -0.06 -9.09
N LYS A 94 12.35 -0.83 -8.00
CA LYS A 94 12.76 -2.24 -8.06
C LYS A 94 11.71 -2.95 -8.90
N THR A 95 11.93 -2.98 -10.21
CA THR A 95 11.06 -3.64 -11.18
C THR A 95 11.20 -5.13 -10.92
N LEU A 96 10.07 -5.78 -10.66
CA LEU A 96 10.07 -7.23 -10.54
C LEU A 96 10.44 -7.78 -11.92
N LYS A 97 11.56 -8.51 -11.99
CA LYS A 97 11.99 -9.18 -13.23
C LYS A 97 11.15 -10.44 -13.43
N ILE A 98 9.86 -10.23 -13.73
CA ILE A 98 8.96 -11.32 -14.15
C ILE A 98 9.40 -11.75 -15.54
N ASP A 99 9.78 -13.01 -15.72
CA ASP A 99 10.17 -13.54 -17.02
C ASP A 99 8.93 -13.79 -17.88
N VAL A 100 9.05 -13.55 -19.19
CA VAL A 100 7.97 -13.79 -20.15
C VAL A 100 8.36 -15.02 -20.94
N SER A 101 7.44 -15.98 -21.08
CA SER A 101 7.69 -17.18 -21.86
C SER A 101 8.09 -16.83 -23.30
N ARG A 102 9.01 -17.59 -23.90
CA ARG A 102 9.41 -17.34 -25.30
C ARG A 102 8.34 -17.84 -26.25
N TYR A 103 7.84 -16.98 -27.14
CA TYR A 103 6.85 -17.36 -28.15
C TYR A 103 7.53 -17.76 -29.47
N LYS A 104 7.24 -18.97 -29.97
CA LYS A 104 7.85 -19.52 -31.20
C LYS A 104 7.02 -19.31 -32.47
N GLY A 105 5.73 -18.95 -32.34
CA GLY A 105 4.80 -18.87 -33.46
C GLY A 105 4.32 -20.23 -33.94
N ILE A 106 3.88 -21.12 -33.03
CA ILE A 106 3.47 -22.50 -33.36
C ILE A 106 1.95 -22.67 -33.32
N ASP A 107 1.27 -22.14 -32.29
CA ASP A 107 -0.17 -22.31 -32.09
C ASP A 107 -0.88 -21.00 -31.69
N GLU A 108 -2.18 -20.91 -32.02
CA GLU A 108 -3.02 -19.72 -31.84
C GLU A 108 -3.52 -19.52 -30.41
N TYR A 109 -3.62 -20.57 -29.60
CA TYR A 109 -4.01 -20.43 -28.19
C TYR A 109 -2.83 -19.95 -27.32
N SER A 110 -1.61 -20.21 -27.77
CA SER A 110 -0.36 -19.80 -27.16
C SER A 110 -0.09 -18.31 -27.35
N ILE A 111 -0.59 -17.66 -28.41
CA ILE A 111 -0.36 -16.21 -28.57
C ILE A 111 -1.18 -15.41 -27.54
N LEU A 112 -2.46 -15.77 -27.32
CA LEU A 112 -3.31 -15.07 -26.35
C LEU A 112 -2.80 -15.24 -24.92
N ARG A 113 -2.41 -16.46 -24.56
CA ARG A 113 -1.76 -16.73 -23.27
C ARG A 113 -0.46 -15.94 -23.11
N TRP A 114 0.36 -15.90 -24.16
CA TRP A 114 1.62 -15.16 -24.15
C TRP A 114 1.41 -13.65 -24.00
N PHE A 115 0.36 -13.07 -24.61
CA PHE A 115 0.01 -11.66 -24.43
C PHE A 115 -0.36 -11.35 -22.97
N VAL A 116 -1.13 -12.21 -22.30
CA VAL A 116 -1.46 -12.01 -20.88
C VAL A 116 -0.18 -12.02 -20.02
N GLU A 117 0.71 -13.00 -20.24
CA GLU A 117 2.01 -13.06 -19.54
C GLU A 117 2.88 -11.82 -19.82
N LEU A 118 2.86 -11.30 -21.05
CA LEU A 118 3.57 -10.09 -21.44
C LEU A 118 2.99 -8.84 -20.76
N GLU A 119 1.66 -8.68 -20.71
CA GLU A 119 0.99 -7.56 -20.03
C GLU A 119 1.28 -7.54 -18.53
N ASP A 120 1.24 -8.70 -17.88
CA ASP A 120 1.57 -8.83 -16.46
C ASP A 120 3.04 -8.46 -16.19
N ALA A 121 3.95 -8.87 -17.07
CA ALA A 121 5.35 -8.48 -17.00
C ALA A 121 5.56 -6.97 -17.25
N ILE A 122 4.83 -6.36 -18.19
CA ILE A 122 4.88 -4.91 -18.45
C ILE A 122 4.41 -4.13 -17.21
N LYS A 123 3.29 -4.53 -16.61
CA LYS A 123 2.73 -3.93 -15.38
C LYS A 123 3.71 -4.08 -14.21
N ALA A 124 4.25 -5.27 -13.99
CA ALA A 124 5.19 -5.53 -12.90
C ALA A 124 6.56 -4.83 -13.07
N ARG A 125 7.00 -4.65 -14.32
CA ARG A 125 8.21 -3.91 -14.67
C ARG A 125 7.98 -2.40 -14.84
N ARG A 126 6.73 -1.92 -14.68
CA ARG A 126 6.35 -0.50 -14.84
C ARG A 126 6.91 0.11 -16.13
N ILE A 127 6.77 -0.60 -17.23
CA ILE A 127 7.23 -0.12 -18.54
C ILE A 127 6.13 0.75 -19.14
N GLU A 128 6.33 2.07 -19.13
CA GLU A 128 5.35 3.05 -19.62
C GLU A 128 5.53 3.43 -21.09
N GLY A 129 6.75 3.30 -21.64
CA GLY A 129 7.03 3.69 -23.02
C GLY A 129 6.70 2.60 -24.04
N ASP A 130 5.91 2.93 -25.06
CA ASP A 130 5.48 2.03 -26.13
C ASP A 130 6.68 1.35 -26.81
N GLU A 131 7.75 2.09 -27.11
CA GLU A 131 8.97 1.55 -27.72
C GLU A 131 9.64 0.47 -26.84
N MET A 132 9.61 0.65 -25.52
CA MET A 132 10.18 -0.28 -24.56
C MET A 132 9.30 -1.53 -24.39
N GLN A 133 7.98 -1.37 -24.45
CA GLN A 133 7.03 -2.50 -24.47
C GLN A 133 7.20 -3.33 -25.74
N VAL A 134 7.33 -2.68 -26.91
CA VAL A 134 7.58 -3.34 -28.20
C VAL A 134 8.92 -4.05 -28.19
N THR A 135 9.98 -3.42 -27.69
CA THR A 135 11.31 -4.05 -27.58
C THR A 135 11.27 -5.28 -26.67
N LEU A 136 10.54 -5.21 -25.55
CA LEU A 136 10.33 -6.36 -24.68
C LEU A 136 9.58 -7.48 -25.40
N ALA A 137 8.48 -7.17 -26.08
CA ALA A 137 7.71 -8.14 -26.85
C ALA A 137 8.60 -8.85 -27.89
N LEU A 138 9.33 -8.09 -28.70
CA LEU A 138 10.26 -8.60 -29.71
C LEU A 138 11.37 -9.48 -29.12
N SER A 139 11.91 -9.11 -27.95
CA SER A 139 12.96 -9.88 -27.27
C SER A 139 12.52 -11.28 -26.83
N ASN A 140 11.20 -11.45 -26.60
CA ASN A 140 10.60 -12.72 -26.19
C ASN A 140 10.09 -13.55 -27.38
N LEU A 141 10.21 -13.05 -28.61
CA LEU A 141 9.93 -13.82 -29.81
C LEU A 141 11.11 -14.74 -30.17
N THR A 142 10.78 -15.92 -30.67
CA THR A 142 11.73 -16.91 -31.19
C THR A 142 11.15 -17.62 -32.41
N GLY A 143 11.95 -18.46 -33.07
CA GLY A 143 11.50 -19.28 -34.20
C GLY A 143 10.81 -18.45 -35.29
N ARG A 144 9.65 -18.91 -35.75
CA ARG A 144 8.88 -18.29 -36.83
C ARG A 144 8.39 -16.89 -36.46
N ALA A 145 7.99 -16.68 -35.21
CA ALA A 145 7.51 -15.39 -34.74
C ALA A 145 8.60 -14.31 -34.81
N LYS A 146 9.85 -14.67 -34.46
CA LYS A 146 10.98 -13.73 -34.56
C LYS A 146 11.30 -13.40 -36.01
N THR A 147 11.31 -14.40 -36.90
CA THR A 147 11.55 -14.17 -38.33
C THR A 147 10.50 -13.25 -38.93
N TRP A 148 9.22 -13.51 -38.65
CA TRP A 148 8.12 -12.66 -39.09
C TRP A 148 8.28 -11.21 -38.62
N ALA A 149 8.55 -11.00 -37.33
CA ALA A 149 8.69 -9.66 -36.76
C ALA A 149 9.88 -8.88 -37.35
N LEU A 150 11.00 -9.56 -37.65
CA LEU A 150 12.15 -8.94 -38.32
C LEU A 150 11.82 -8.54 -39.76
N THR A 151 11.09 -9.38 -40.50
CA THR A 151 10.63 -9.04 -41.85
C THR A 151 9.72 -7.82 -41.81
N VAL A 152 8.74 -7.76 -40.91
CA VAL A 152 7.86 -6.59 -40.73
C VAL A 152 8.69 -5.34 -40.40
N LYS A 153 9.65 -5.44 -39.48
CA LYS A 153 10.51 -4.31 -39.11
C LYS A 153 11.35 -3.82 -40.29
N LEU A 154 11.93 -4.71 -41.10
CA LEU A 154 12.74 -4.33 -42.28
C LEU A 154 11.93 -3.67 -43.40
N HIS A 155 10.62 -3.88 -43.44
CA HIS A 155 9.71 -3.23 -44.39
C HIS A 155 9.19 -1.87 -43.89
N ASP A 156 9.50 -1.48 -42.67
CA ASP A 156 9.17 -0.15 -42.15
C ASP A 156 10.13 0.89 -42.78
N LEU A 157 9.57 1.92 -43.42
CA LEU A 157 10.31 2.90 -44.23
C LEU A 157 11.28 3.76 -43.39
N ASN A 158 11.19 3.71 -42.07
CA ASN A 158 11.98 4.50 -41.12
C ASN A 158 13.18 3.77 -40.50
N VAL A 159 13.54 2.55 -40.95
CA VAL A 159 14.65 1.79 -40.33
C VAL A 159 16.03 2.45 -40.51
N PHE A 160 16.19 3.33 -41.51
CA PHE A 160 17.50 3.88 -41.90
C PHE A 160 17.62 5.42 -41.82
N GLU A 161 16.70 6.16 -41.22
CA GLU A 161 16.82 7.64 -41.12
C GLU A 161 17.84 8.15 -40.07
N SER A 162 18.94 7.42 -39.83
CA SER A 162 20.07 7.93 -39.04
C SER A 162 21.41 7.26 -39.37
N LEU A 163 21.79 7.27 -40.65
CA LEU A 163 23.18 7.12 -41.09
C LEU A 163 23.69 8.41 -41.71
#